data_AF-A0A0M0G273-F1
#
_entry.id   AF-A0A0M0G273-F1
#
_cell.length_a   1.000
_cell.length_b   1.000
_cell.length_c   1.000
_cell.angle_alpha   90.00
_cell.angle_beta   90.00
_cell.angle_gamma   90.00
#
_symmetry.space_group_name_H-M   'P 1'
#
loop_
_entity.id
_entity.type
_entity.pdbx_description
1 polymer ?
#
loop_
_entity_poly.entity_id
_entity_poly.type
_entity_poly.pdbx_seq_one_letter_code
_entity_poly.pdbx_strand_id
1 'polypeptide(L)' 'MRFAEFESNFTLPKTEIEVDSMKTLSDQALLDAYKKAKLLNLSSEFILLIEEELKKRKLGSITR' A
#
# COMPACT_ATOMS: atom_id res chain seq x y z
N MET A 1 -42.54 -24.43 -16.05
CA MET A 1 -41.40 -24.07 -15.19
C MET A 1 -40.32 -23.51 -16.10
N ARG A 2 -40.02 -22.21 -16.00
CA ARG A 2 -39.06 -21.51 -16.85
C ARG A 2 -38.08 -20.84 -15.89
N PHE A 3 -36.97 -21.53 -15.63
CA PHE A 3 -35.84 -20.98 -14.88
C PHE A 3 -35.02 -20.18 -15.89
N ALA A 4 -35.25 -18.88 -15.95
CA ALA A 4 -34.35 -17.96 -16.62
C ALA A 4 -34.54 -16.58 -15.98
N GLU A 5 -33.43 -15.88 -15.81
CA GLU A 5 -33.33 -14.46 -15.45
C GLU A 5 -33.37 -14.14 -13.96
N PHE A 6 -32.32 -14.57 -13.25
CA PHE A 6 -31.78 -13.74 -12.16
C PHE A 6 -30.26 -13.91 -12.04
N GLU A 7 -29.55 -13.71 -13.14
CA GLU A 7 -28.16 -13.24 -13.06
C GLU A 7 -28.18 -11.71 -13.10
N SER A 8 -28.85 -11.10 -12.12
CA SER A 8 -28.74 -9.68 -11.89
C SER A 8 -27.37 -9.42 -11.28
N ASN A 9 -26.44 -8.92 -12.09
CA ASN A 9 -25.26 -8.13 -11.74
C ASN A 9 -25.10 -7.89 -10.23
N PHE A 10 -24.57 -8.89 -9.51
CA PHE A 10 -24.01 -8.63 -8.20
C PHE A 10 -22.61 -8.07 -8.42
N THR A 11 -22.57 -6.84 -8.93
CA THR A 11 -21.37 -6.01 -8.77
C THR A 11 -21.23 -5.78 -7.28
N LEU A 12 -20.36 -6.60 -6.66
CA LEU A 12 -19.80 -6.29 -5.37
C LEU A 12 -19.38 -4.80 -5.43
N PRO A 13 -19.79 -3.95 -4.47
CA PRO A 13 -19.14 -2.67 -4.34
C PRO A 13 -17.66 -3.00 -4.26
N LYS A 14 -16.85 -2.41 -5.15
CA LYS A 14 -15.40 -2.40 -4.99
C LYS A 14 -15.13 -1.60 -3.72
N THR A 15 -15.35 -2.20 -2.55
CA THR A 15 -14.44 -2.02 -1.44
C THR A 15 -13.16 -2.76 -1.80
N GLU A 16 -12.56 -2.36 -2.93
CA GLU A 16 -11.12 -2.16 -2.96
C GLU A 16 -10.90 -1.25 -1.75
N ILE A 17 -10.52 -1.86 -0.62
CA ILE A 17 -9.60 -1.17 0.25
C ILE A 17 -8.42 -0.93 -0.68
N GLU A 18 -8.42 0.23 -1.36
CA GLU A 18 -7.25 0.72 -2.08
C GLU A 18 -6.15 0.64 -1.04
N VAL A 19 -5.27 -0.36 -1.21
CA VAL A 19 -4.20 -0.65 -0.26
C VAL A 19 -3.09 0.39 -0.47
N ASP A 20 -3.47 1.66 -0.49
CA ASP A 20 -2.62 2.82 -0.47
C ASP A 20 -2.21 3.14 0.96
N SER A 21 -1.98 2.10 1.77
CA SER A 21 -1.68 2.19 3.20
C SER A 21 -0.42 3.01 3.47
N MET A 22 0.46 3.15 2.48
CA MET A 22 1.66 3.99 2.57
C MET A 22 1.45 5.41 2.00
N LYS A 23 0.42 5.67 1.19
CA LYS A 23 0.16 7.03 0.62
C LYS A 23 -0.39 8.00 1.66
N THR A 24 -1.05 7.50 2.71
CA THR A 24 -1.61 8.33 3.79
C THR A 24 -0.58 8.70 4.85
N LEU A 25 0.58 8.05 4.86
CA LEU A 25 1.67 8.40 5.78
C LEU A 25 2.24 9.76 5.41
N SER A 26 2.57 10.58 6.42
CA SER A 26 3.38 11.77 6.21
C SER A 26 4.81 11.38 5.84
N ASP A 27 5.53 12.27 5.17
CA ASP A 27 6.90 12.02 4.72
C ASP A 27 7.84 11.64 5.87
N GLN A 28 7.66 12.29 7.03
CA GLN A 28 8.42 11.98 8.25
C GLN A 28 8.08 10.60 8.80
N ALA A 29 6.78 10.22 8.82
CA ALA A 29 6.35 8.91 9.30
C ALA A 29 6.86 7.78 8.38
N LEU A 30 6.91 8.02 7.08
CA LEU A 30 7.43 7.07 6.10
C LEU A 30 8.95 6.84 6.27
N LEU A 31 9.72 7.91 6.49
CA LEU A 31 11.15 7.83 6.79
C LEU A 31 11.43 7.13 8.12
N ASP A 32 10.66 7.42 9.17
CA ASP A 32 10.81 6.76 10.46
C ASP A 32 10.42 5.28 10.39
N ALA A 33 9.38 4.95 9.63
CA ALA A 33 8.99 3.56 9.37
C ALA A 33 10.12 2.79 8.66
N TYR A 34 10.75 3.38 7.65
CA TYR A 34 11.90 2.79 6.95
C TYR A 34 13.06 2.49 7.91
N LYS A 35 13.45 3.48 8.72
CA LYS A 35 14.55 3.34 9.69
C LYS A 35 14.23 2.25 10.71
N LYS A 36 13.01 2.25 11.27
CA LYS A 36 12.56 1.24 12.24
C LYS A 36 12.49 -0.15 11.61
N ALA A 37 12.01 -0.26 10.37
CA ALA A 37 11.93 -1.53 9.66
C ALA A 37 13.33 -2.16 9.47
N LYS A 38 14.34 -1.36 9.14
CA LYS A 38 15.74 -1.81 9.08
C LYS A 38 16.30 -2.19 10.45
N LEU A 39 16.04 -1.39 11.48
CA LEU A 39 16.51 -1.67 12.84
C LEU A 39 15.90 -2.96 13.42
N LEU A 40 14.62 -3.21 13.12
CA LEU A 40 13.88 -4.38 13.58
C LEU A 40 14.08 -5.60 12.68
N ASN A 41 14.85 -5.48 11.61
CA ASN A 41 15.07 -6.55 10.62
C ASN A 41 13.74 -7.14 10.11
N LEU A 42 12.79 -6.26 9.77
CA LEU A 42 11.52 -6.67 9.16
C LEU A 42 11.76 -7.29 7.78
N SER A 43 10.72 -7.91 7.23
CA SER A 43 10.83 -8.57 5.93
C SER A 43 11.35 -7.62 4.86
N SER A 44 12.21 -8.17 3.99
CA SER A 44 12.76 -7.44 2.85
C SER A 44 11.66 -6.91 1.93
N GLU A 45 10.58 -7.68 1.76
CA GLU A 45 9.39 -7.26 1.00
C GLU A 45 8.75 -5.99 1.58
N PHE A 46 8.62 -5.91 2.91
CA PHE A 46 8.07 -4.72 3.57
C PHE A 46 8.98 -3.50 3.41
N ILE A 47 10.29 -3.70 3.53
CA ILE A 47 11.27 -2.62 3.33
C ILE A 47 11.22 -2.12 1.88
N LEU A 48 11.12 -3.01 0.90
CA LEU A 48 11.00 -2.65 -0.51
C LEU A 48 9.77 -1.81 -0.80
N LEU A 49 8.61 -2.15 -0.22
CA LEU A 49 7.39 -1.34 -0.37
C LEU A 49 7.57 0.09 0.14
N ILE A 50 8.29 0.26 1.25
CA ILE A 50 8.61 1.60 1.78
C ILE A 50 9.60 2.33 0.86
N GLU A 51 10.60 1.63 0.32
CA GLU A 51 11.58 2.22 -0.61
C GLU A 51 10.92 2.69 -1.91
N GLU A 52 9.98 1.92 -2.45
CA GLU A 52 9.22 2.31 -3.64
C GLU A 52 8.41 3.58 -3.39
N GLU A 53 7.75 3.68 -2.24
CA GLU A 53 6.97 4.87 -1.89
C GLU A 53 7.88 6.09 -1.63
N LEU A 54 9.01 5.91 -0.94
CA LEU A 54 10.02 6.96 -0.75
C LEU A 54 10.58 7.46 -2.09
N LYS A 55 10.77 6.56 -3.05
CA LYS A 55 11.22 6.89 -4.42
C LYS A 55 10.14 7.65 -5.19
N LYS A 56 8.87 7.21 -5.12
CA LYS A 56 7.72 7.90 -5.76
C LYS A 56 7.60 9.34 -5.27
N ARG A 57 7.75 9.55 -3.96
CA ARG A 57 7.68 10.88 -3.33
C ARG A 57 8.96 11.71 -3.44
N LYS A 58 10.01 11.16 -4.06
CA LYS A 58 11.35 11.79 -4.16
C LYS A 58 11.95 12.16 -2.80
N LEU A 59 11.61 11.43 -1.75
CA LEU A 59 12.13 11.63 -0.38
C LEU A 59 13.50 10.97 -0.17
N GLY A 60 13.85 9.99 -1.00
CA GLY A 60 15.12 9.25 -0.91
C GLY A 60 16.39 10.06 -1.21
N SER A 61 16.28 11.30 -1.72
CA SER A 61 17.42 12.19 -1.93
C SER A 61 17.95 12.84 -0.64
N ILE A 62 17.23 12.73 0.49
CA ILE A 62 17.66 13.26 1.79
C ILE A 62 18.58 12.27 2.53
N THR A 63 18.61 11.00 2.12
CA THR A 63 19.36 9.93 2.78
C THR A 63 20.77 9.68 2.18
N ARG A 64 21.42 10.71 1.61
CA ARG A 64 22.80 10.59 1.11
C ARG A 64 23.84 10.97 2.16
#